data_AF-A0A8J7P885-F1
#
_entry.id   AF-A0A8J7P885-F1
#
_cell.length_a   1.000
_cell.length_b   1.000
_cell.length_c   1.000
_cell.angle_alpha   90.00
_cell.angle_beta   90.00
_cell.angle_gamma   90.00
#
_symmetry.space_group_name_H-M   'P 1'
#
loop_
_entity.id
_entity.type
_entity.pdbx_description
1 polymer ?
#
loop_
_entity_poly.entity_id
_entity_poly.type
_entity_poly.pdbx_seq_one_letter_code
_entity_poly.pdbx_strand_id
1 'polypeptide(L)'
;MKILTWLSIIPIVLAYNNTQVEKDDLTDRPTIQYDEIVGMGQVSAHTYLARAQAAFRNQSYAKALTLARKTLSLDEDEIEAHLIIAQVLEKKLSTQTEKDPKMMGECVRHWLVVLRAGTGEESGTNYKGMGGIFDHLYKDDEHYITARQHLKNLVGRAPKAWETNARYMKNVLGIEAQTEASGKIISKVKKTEE
;
A
#
# COMPACT_ATOMS: atom_id res chain seq x y z
N MET A 1 45.66 44.62 -48.51
CA MET A 1 44.33 45.00 -49.05
C MET A 1 43.35 43.90 -48.63
N LYS A 2 42.47 44.16 -47.63
CA LYS A 2 41.01 44.37 -47.81
C LYS A 2 40.38 43.14 -48.52
N ILE A 3 39.42 42.35 -47.99
CA ILE A 3 38.33 42.59 -47.02
C ILE A 3 37.85 41.23 -46.47
N LEU A 4 37.29 41.28 -45.25
CA LEU A 4 36.53 40.26 -44.52
C LEU A 4 35.47 39.53 -45.35
N THR A 5 35.26 38.25 -45.03
CA THR A 5 33.91 37.69 -44.85
C THR A 5 33.92 36.73 -43.66
N TRP A 6 33.27 37.15 -42.58
CA TRP A 6 32.86 36.32 -41.44
C TRP A 6 31.79 35.32 -41.90
N LEU A 7 32.01 34.02 -41.68
CA LEU A 7 30.95 33.02 -41.69
C LEU A 7 31.07 32.21 -40.40
N SER A 8 30.26 32.60 -39.42
CA SER A 8 29.99 31.85 -38.21
C SER A 8 29.36 30.52 -38.58
N ILE A 9 30.12 29.43 -38.48
CA ILE A 9 29.57 28.08 -38.53
C ILE A 9 29.04 27.79 -37.12
N ILE A 10 27.77 28.10 -36.90
CA ILE A 10 27.01 27.61 -35.75
C ILE A 10 26.65 26.16 -36.08
N PRO A 11 27.16 25.14 -35.37
CA PRO A 11 26.64 23.80 -35.52
C PRO A 11 25.21 23.82 -34.97
N ILE A 12 24.24 23.72 -35.89
CA ILE A 12 22.84 23.40 -35.58
C ILE A 12 22.87 22.02 -34.96
N VAL A 13 22.87 21.98 -33.62
CA VAL A 13 22.53 20.79 -32.86
C VAL A 13 21.08 20.49 -33.19
N LEU A 14 20.88 19.59 -34.16
CA LEU A 14 19.62 18.90 -34.36
C LEU A 14 19.34 18.13 -33.07
N ALA A 15 18.64 18.79 -32.15
CA ALA A 15 17.95 18.14 -31.06
C ALA A 15 16.99 17.14 -31.72
N TYR A 16 17.41 15.88 -31.73
CA TYR A 16 16.56 14.75 -32.05
C TYR A 16 15.52 14.67 -30.92
N ASN A 17 14.47 15.49 -31.03
CA ASN A 17 13.27 15.36 -30.23
C ASN A 17 12.62 14.05 -30.63
N ASN A 18 13.08 12.96 -30.01
CA ASN A 18 12.39 11.70 -29.98
C ASN A 18 11.18 11.85 -29.07
N THR A 19 10.20 12.64 -29.51
CA THR A 19 8.84 12.56 -29.01
C THR A 19 8.28 11.25 -29.56
N GLN A 20 8.50 10.17 -28.82
CA GLN A 20 7.66 8.99 -28.91
C GLN A 20 6.27 9.47 -28.50
N VAL A 21 5.48 9.87 -29.50
CA VAL A 21 4.04 9.95 -29.38
C VAL A 21 3.61 8.51 -29.14
N GLU A 22 3.42 8.19 -27.87
CA GLU A 22 2.81 6.96 -27.40
C GLU A 22 1.53 6.78 -28.21
N LYS A 23 1.53 5.77 -29.09
CA LYS A 23 0.32 5.39 -29.83
C LYS A 23 -0.64 4.87 -28.78
N ASP A 24 -1.65 5.66 -28.44
CA ASP A 24 -2.82 5.20 -27.72
C ASP A 24 -3.32 3.94 -28.42
N ASP A 25 -3.06 2.80 -27.79
CA ASP A 25 -3.49 1.49 -28.24
C ASP A 25 -5.02 1.48 -28.22
N LEU A 26 -5.61 1.53 -29.41
CA LEU A 26 -7.05 1.52 -29.67
C LEU A 26 -7.70 0.15 -29.32
N THR A 27 -7.14 -0.57 -28.36
CA THR A 27 -7.71 -1.76 -27.71
C THR A 27 -8.24 -1.49 -26.30
N ASP A 28 -8.05 -0.28 -25.75
CA ASP A 28 -8.69 0.17 -24.50
C ASP A 28 -10.16 0.57 -24.69
N ARG A 29 -10.91 -0.26 -25.43
CA ARG A 29 -12.34 -0.33 -25.20
C ARG A 29 -12.49 -1.12 -23.90
N PRO A 30 -13.26 -0.66 -22.91
CA PRO A 30 -13.66 -1.56 -21.84
C PRO A 30 -14.39 -2.71 -22.54
N THR A 31 -13.71 -3.84 -22.71
CA THR A 31 -14.40 -5.10 -22.87
C THR A 31 -15.24 -5.15 -21.61
N ILE A 32 -16.54 -4.94 -21.77
CA ILE A 32 -17.52 -5.19 -20.72
C ILE A 32 -17.23 -6.62 -20.32
N GLN A 33 -16.43 -6.75 -19.26
CA GLN A 33 -15.96 -8.03 -18.79
C GLN A 33 -17.25 -8.66 -18.32
N TYR A 34 -17.58 -9.87 -18.76
CA TYR A 34 -18.83 -10.57 -18.41
C TYR A 34 -19.15 -10.52 -16.89
N ASP A 35 -18.14 -10.25 -16.06
CA ASP A 35 -18.19 -9.89 -14.65
C ASP A 35 -19.10 -8.70 -14.28
N GLU A 36 -19.31 -7.72 -15.17
CA GLU A 36 -20.22 -6.57 -14.99
C GLU A 36 -21.69 -6.99 -15.19
N ILE A 37 -21.94 -8.02 -16.01
CA ILE A 37 -23.29 -8.55 -16.30
C ILE A 37 -23.82 -9.39 -15.11
N VAL A 38 -22.96 -9.85 -14.22
CA VAL A 38 -23.34 -10.49 -12.95
C VAL A 38 -23.68 -9.45 -11.86
N GLY A 39 -23.62 -8.15 -12.18
CA GLY A 39 -23.71 -7.01 -11.25
C GLY A 39 -25.11 -6.48 -10.90
N MET A 40 -26.19 -7.24 -11.08
CA MET A 40 -27.52 -6.86 -10.56
C MET A 40 -27.79 -7.38 -9.13
N GLY A 41 -26.83 -8.05 -8.51
CA GLY A 41 -26.83 -8.35 -7.07
C GLY A 41 -25.82 -7.46 -6.36
N GLN A 42 -26.13 -6.99 -5.14
CA GLN A 42 -25.17 -6.24 -4.34
C GLN A 42 -23.86 -7.02 -4.22
N VAL A 43 -22.77 -6.46 -4.74
CA VAL A 43 -21.46 -7.10 -4.73
C VAL A 43 -20.92 -7.07 -3.30
N SER A 44 -20.76 -8.23 -2.69
CA SER A 44 -20.26 -8.35 -1.31
C SER A 44 -18.73 -8.19 -1.25
N ALA A 45 -18.20 -7.97 -0.03
CA ALA A 45 -16.76 -7.91 0.22
C ALA A 45 -16.04 -9.17 -0.33
N HIS A 46 -16.65 -10.35 -0.13
CA HIS A 46 -16.15 -11.63 -0.63
C HIS A 46 -16.02 -11.67 -2.16
N THR A 47 -17.00 -11.13 -2.90
CA THR A 47 -16.93 -11.08 -4.37
C THR A 47 -15.79 -10.17 -4.83
N TYR A 48 -15.58 -9.02 -4.18
CA TYR A 48 -14.44 -8.16 -4.50
C TYR A 48 -13.10 -8.84 -4.18
N LEU A 49 -13.03 -9.58 -3.07
CA LEU A 49 -11.83 -10.31 -2.68
C LEU A 49 -11.47 -11.41 -3.68
N ALA A 50 -12.44 -12.24 -4.07
CA ALA A 50 -12.22 -13.30 -5.05
C ALA A 50 -11.71 -12.75 -6.39
N ARG A 51 -12.25 -11.60 -6.84
CA ARG A 51 -11.79 -10.89 -8.03
C ARG A 51 -10.39 -10.28 -7.84
N ALA A 52 -10.09 -9.75 -6.65
CA ALA A 52 -8.76 -9.22 -6.33
C ALA A 52 -7.70 -10.33 -6.39
N GLN A 53 -7.98 -11.50 -5.81
CA GLN A 53 -7.12 -12.69 -5.87
C GLN A 53 -6.91 -13.17 -7.31
N ALA A 54 -7.97 -13.24 -8.11
CA ALA A 54 -7.86 -13.59 -9.53
C ALA A 54 -6.99 -12.59 -10.30
N ALA A 55 -7.20 -11.29 -10.09
CA ALA A 55 -6.39 -10.24 -10.70
C ALA A 55 -4.92 -10.32 -10.26
N PHE A 56 -4.67 -10.63 -8.98
CA PHE A 56 -3.32 -10.79 -8.45
C PHE A 56 -2.59 -11.99 -9.07
N ARG A 57 -3.25 -13.15 -9.19
CA ARG A 57 -2.71 -14.34 -9.88
C ARG A 57 -2.39 -14.05 -11.34
N ASN A 58 -3.22 -13.24 -12.01
CA ASN A 58 -3.01 -12.79 -13.39
C ASN A 58 -2.00 -11.63 -13.50
N GLN A 59 -1.26 -11.31 -12.44
CA GLN A 59 -0.26 -10.23 -12.37
C GLN A 59 -0.82 -8.83 -12.70
N SER A 60 -2.14 -8.67 -12.67
CA SER A 60 -2.84 -7.40 -12.90
C SER A 60 -2.86 -6.58 -11.62
N TYR A 61 -1.69 -6.12 -11.17
CA TYR A 61 -1.49 -5.53 -9.85
C TYR A 61 -2.29 -4.26 -9.59
N ALA A 62 -2.48 -3.40 -10.60
CA ALA A 62 -3.31 -2.20 -10.47
C ALA A 62 -4.77 -2.56 -10.17
N LYS A 63 -5.32 -3.53 -10.89
CA LYS A 63 -6.70 -4.02 -10.69
C LYS A 63 -6.85 -4.72 -9.35
N ALA A 64 -5.89 -5.57 -8.97
CA ALA A 64 -5.88 -6.26 -7.69
C ALA A 64 -5.91 -5.28 -6.51
N LEU A 65 -5.07 -4.23 -6.56
CA LEU A 65 -5.02 -3.19 -5.53
C LEU A 65 -6.35 -2.46 -5.38
N THR A 66 -6.98 -2.06 -6.49
CA THR A 66 -8.27 -1.37 -6.47
C THR A 66 -9.38 -2.25 -5.89
N LEU A 67 -9.42 -3.53 -6.28
CA LEU A 67 -10.44 -4.46 -5.78
C LEU A 67 -10.22 -4.79 -4.30
N ALA A 68 -8.99 -5.00 -3.85
CA ALA A 68 -8.68 -5.24 -2.45
C ALA A 68 -9.03 -4.04 -1.56
N ARG A 69 -8.79 -2.80 -2.00
CA ARG A 69 -9.26 -1.60 -1.28
C ARG A 69 -10.78 -1.51 -1.21
N LYS A 70 -11.50 -1.94 -2.25
CA LYS A 70 -12.97 -2.04 -2.20
C LYS A 70 -13.43 -3.09 -1.20
N THR A 71 -12.75 -4.23 -1.11
CA THR A 71 -12.99 -5.20 -0.05
C THR A 71 -12.86 -4.55 1.32
N LEU A 72 -11.73 -3.86 1.59
CA LEU A 72 -11.52 -3.18 2.87
C LEU A 72 -12.52 -2.04 3.18
N SER A 73 -13.10 -1.43 2.14
CA SER A 73 -14.16 -0.43 2.35
C SER A 73 -15.49 -1.03 2.81
N LEU A 74 -15.68 -2.35 2.61
CA LEU A 74 -16.87 -3.10 3.02
C LEU A 74 -16.62 -3.93 4.28
N ASP A 75 -15.41 -4.46 4.42
CA ASP A 75 -14.95 -5.26 5.56
C ASP A 75 -13.49 -4.92 5.86
N GLU A 76 -13.28 -4.09 6.88
CA GLU A 76 -11.95 -3.59 7.26
C GLU A 76 -11.06 -4.68 7.87
N ASP A 77 -11.66 -5.76 8.42
CA ASP A 77 -10.94 -6.82 9.12
C ASP A 77 -10.49 -7.97 8.17
N GLU A 78 -10.77 -7.85 6.87
CA GLU A 78 -10.44 -8.88 5.88
C GLU A 78 -8.93 -9.00 5.63
N ILE A 79 -8.29 -9.92 6.35
CA ILE A 79 -6.83 -10.13 6.37
C ILE A 79 -6.26 -10.43 4.99
N GLU A 80 -6.98 -11.20 4.16
CA GLU A 80 -6.52 -11.53 2.81
C GLU A 80 -6.45 -10.29 1.91
N ALA A 81 -7.35 -9.31 2.10
CA ALA A 81 -7.27 -8.05 1.38
C ALA A 81 -6.04 -7.23 1.83
N HIS A 82 -5.71 -7.22 3.13
CA HIS A 82 -4.46 -6.63 3.62
C HIS A 82 -3.22 -7.31 3.03
N LEU A 83 -3.20 -8.65 2.95
CA LEU A 83 -2.11 -9.43 2.35
C LEU A 83 -1.88 -9.04 0.89
N ILE A 84 -2.94 -9.02 0.06
CA ILE A 84 -2.85 -8.66 -1.36
C ILE A 84 -2.32 -7.24 -1.52
N ILE A 85 -2.82 -6.28 -0.73
CA ILE A 85 -2.35 -4.89 -0.80
C ILE A 85 -0.86 -4.84 -0.45
N ALA A 86 -0.43 -5.47 0.64
CA ALA A 86 0.96 -5.46 1.09
C ALA A 86 1.90 -6.03 0.01
N GLN A 87 1.57 -7.19 -0.55
CA GLN A 87 2.34 -7.84 -1.62
C GLN A 87 2.42 -6.99 -2.90
N VAL A 88 1.30 -6.38 -3.30
CA VAL A 88 1.28 -5.50 -4.47
C VAL A 88 2.14 -4.26 -4.25
N LEU A 89 2.03 -3.61 -3.10
CA LEU A 89 2.81 -2.41 -2.77
C LEU A 89 4.29 -2.74 -2.66
N GLU A 90 4.66 -3.86 -2.04
CA GLU A 90 6.05 -4.32 -1.96
C GLU A 90 6.63 -4.57 -3.34
N LYS A 91 5.87 -5.21 -4.24
CA LYS A 91 6.32 -5.41 -5.62
C LYS A 91 6.51 -4.08 -6.35
N LYS A 92 5.62 -3.11 -6.18
CA LYS A 92 5.78 -1.76 -6.75
C LYS A 92 7.03 -1.06 -6.19
N LEU A 93 7.23 -1.09 -4.88
CA LEU A 93 8.41 -0.54 -4.21
C LEU A 93 9.72 -1.20 -4.66
N SER A 94 9.70 -2.51 -4.96
CA SER A 94 10.88 -3.24 -5.44
C SER A 94 11.34 -2.81 -6.83
N THR A 95 10.44 -2.25 -7.63
CA THR A 95 10.76 -1.73 -8.97
C THR A 95 11.28 -0.30 -8.96
N GLN A 96 11.17 0.40 -7.83
CA GLN A 96 11.59 1.80 -7.69
C GLN A 96 13.05 1.88 -7.25
N THR A 97 13.83 2.75 -7.91
CA THR A 97 15.21 3.06 -7.50
C THR A 97 15.24 3.80 -6.16
N GLU A 98 14.37 4.79 -6.00
CA GLU A 98 14.10 5.49 -4.74
C GLU A 98 12.68 5.15 -4.30
N LYS A 99 12.55 4.54 -3.13
CA LYS A 99 11.26 4.07 -2.62
C LYS A 99 10.43 5.25 -2.15
N ASP A 100 9.21 5.39 -2.66
CA ASP A 100 8.26 6.39 -2.17
C ASP A 100 7.98 6.17 -0.67
N PRO A 101 8.31 7.14 0.20
CA PRO A 101 8.11 7.02 1.64
C PRO A 101 6.65 6.74 2.02
N LYS A 102 5.68 7.32 1.30
CA LYS A 102 4.25 7.14 1.61
C LYS A 102 3.80 5.73 1.27
N MET A 103 4.15 5.24 0.09
CA MET A 103 3.86 3.88 -0.34
C MET A 103 4.54 2.85 0.58
N MET A 104 5.77 3.12 1.00
CA MET A 104 6.48 2.28 1.96
C MET A 104 5.77 2.25 3.33
N GLY A 105 5.34 3.42 3.82
CA GLY A 105 4.57 3.49 5.07
C GLY A 105 3.25 2.75 5.00
N GLU A 106 2.57 2.82 3.86
CA GLU A 106 1.35 2.06 3.62
C GLU A 106 1.59 0.54 3.58
N CYS A 107 2.62 0.11 2.84
CA CYS A 107 3.01 -1.29 2.76
C CYS A 107 3.30 -1.88 4.15
N VAL A 108 4.11 -1.18 4.96
CA VAL A 108 4.43 -1.59 6.33
C VAL A 108 3.18 -1.71 7.20
N ARG A 109 2.22 -0.78 7.07
CA ARG A 109 0.96 -0.82 7.83
C ARG A 109 0.14 -2.08 7.53
N HIS A 110 -0.02 -2.43 6.26
CA HIS A 110 -0.76 -3.64 5.90
C HIS A 110 -0.04 -4.91 6.37
N TRP A 111 1.28 -4.98 6.27
CA TRP A 111 2.05 -6.10 6.81
C TRP A 111 1.94 -6.24 8.33
N LEU A 112 1.83 -5.12 9.06
CA LEU A 112 1.61 -5.13 10.50
C LEU A 112 0.22 -5.66 10.87
N VAL A 113 -0.81 -5.33 10.10
CA VAL A 113 -2.16 -5.89 10.29
C VAL A 113 -2.12 -7.41 10.09
N VAL A 114 -1.53 -7.90 8.99
CA VAL A 114 -1.39 -9.33 8.73
C VAL A 114 -0.61 -10.05 9.84
N LEU A 115 0.48 -9.44 10.32
CA LEU A 115 1.25 -9.99 11.44
C LEU A 115 0.41 -10.10 12.73
N ARG A 116 -0.54 -9.20 12.92
CA ARG A 116 -1.32 -9.07 14.16
C ARG A 116 -2.71 -9.66 14.13
N ALA A 117 -3.15 -10.12 12.96
CA ALA A 117 -4.36 -10.91 12.79
C ALA A 117 -4.43 -12.07 13.81
N GLY A 118 -3.28 -12.65 14.18
CA GLY A 118 -3.15 -13.69 15.22
C GLY A 118 -2.73 -13.22 16.62
N THR A 119 -2.45 -11.92 16.86
CA THR A 119 -1.99 -11.39 18.16
C THR A 119 -2.88 -10.25 18.66
N GLY A 120 -3.86 -10.61 19.49
CA GLY A 120 -4.93 -9.72 19.98
C GLY A 120 -4.56 -8.69 21.05
N GLU A 121 -3.39 -8.06 20.95
CA GLU A 121 -3.07 -6.90 21.81
C GLU A 121 -3.85 -5.63 21.38
N GLU A 122 -4.24 -5.52 20.10
CA GLU A 122 -5.06 -4.40 19.60
C GLU A 122 -6.57 -4.71 19.50
N SER A 123 -6.97 -5.99 19.60
CA SER A 123 -8.38 -6.42 19.71
C SER A 123 -8.88 -6.60 21.16
N GLY A 124 -8.05 -6.28 22.16
CA GLY A 124 -8.45 -6.25 23.58
C GLY A 124 -8.58 -7.61 24.26
N THR A 125 -8.21 -8.71 23.61
CA THR A 125 -8.28 -10.07 24.19
C THR A 125 -7.13 -10.38 25.14
N ASN A 126 -6.03 -9.62 25.10
CA ASN A 126 -4.86 -9.80 25.98
C ASN A 126 -4.89 -8.91 27.22
N TYR A 127 -5.97 -8.92 28.02
CA TYR A 127 -5.95 -8.27 29.34
C TYR A 127 -4.93 -8.99 30.26
N LYS A 128 -3.88 -8.26 30.66
CA LYS A 128 -2.78 -8.71 31.55
C LYS A 128 -1.74 -9.69 30.99
N GLY A 129 -1.42 -9.65 29.69
CA GLY A 129 -0.17 -10.22 29.18
C GLY A 129 0.08 -11.72 29.46
N MET A 130 -0.97 -12.47 29.83
CA MET A 130 -0.87 -13.87 30.24
C MET A 130 -1.49 -14.83 29.20
N GLY A 131 -1.59 -14.39 27.94
CA GLY A 131 -1.94 -15.21 26.77
C GLY A 131 -1.11 -14.91 25.51
N GLY A 132 -0.20 -13.94 25.55
CA GLY A 132 0.33 -13.28 24.35
C GLY A 132 1.57 -13.87 23.68
N ILE A 133 2.05 -15.05 24.08
CA ILE A 133 3.22 -15.68 23.42
C ILE A 133 3.01 -17.15 23.11
N PHE A 134 2.17 -17.89 23.86
CA PHE A 134 2.05 -19.35 23.72
C PHE A 134 0.65 -19.86 23.30
N ASP A 135 -0.40 -19.03 23.32
CA ASP A 135 -1.78 -19.52 23.20
C ASP A 135 -2.28 -19.62 21.74
N HIS A 136 -1.58 -18.99 20.78
CA HIS A 136 -1.91 -19.02 19.34
C HIS A 136 -0.79 -19.57 18.45
N LEU A 137 0.25 -20.17 19.04
CA LEU A 137 1.51 -20.55 18.37
C LEU A 137 1.40 -21.69 17.31
N TYR A 138 0.19 -22.11 16.93
CA TYR A 138 -0.01 -23.34 16.14
C TYR A 138 -1.17 -23.35 15.15
N LYS A 139 -1.96 -22.27 15.01
CA LYS A 139 -3.13 -22.29 14.08
C LYS A 139 -3.10 -21.29 12.93
N ASP A 140 -2.18 -20.32 12.93
CA ASP A 140 -2.10 -19.33 11.85
C ASP A 140 -0.64 -18.90 11.55
N ASP A 141 0.29 -19.85 11.69
CA ASP A 141 1.75 -19.60 11.63
C ASP A 141 2.23 -19.09 10.27
N GLU A 142 1.55 -19.42 9.18
CA GLU A 142 2.05 -19.13 7.84
C GLU A 142 2.01 -17.62 7.52
N HIS A 143 0.87 -16.96 7.79
CA HIS A 143 0.74 -15.51 7.59
C HIS A 143 1.60 -14.71 8.57
N TYR A 144 1.74 -15.18 9.81
CA TYR A 144 2.59 -14.55 10.81
C TYR A 144 4.08 -14.60 10.41
N ILE A 145 4.59 -15.79 10.09
CA ILE A 145 5.99 -15.98 9.73
C ILE A 145 6.34 -15.21 8.45
N THR A 146 5.45 -15.27 7.44
CA THR A 146 5.64 -14.54 6.18
C THR A 146 5.66 -13.04 6.41
N ALA A 147 4.67 -12.47 7.08
CA ALA A 147 4.61 -11.03 7.37
C ALA A 147 5.84 -10.56 8.16
N ARG A 148 6.30 -11.35 9.14
CA ARG A 148 7.50 -11.06 9.91
C ARG A 148 8.75 -11.00 9.03
N GLN A 149 8.87 -11.91 8.07
CA GLN A 149 9.99 -11.94 7.15
C GLN A 149 9.95 -10.75 6.18
N HIS A 150 8.77 -10.42 5.64
CA HIS A 150 8.59 -9.26 4.77
C HIS A 150 8.92 -7.95 5.47
N LEU A 151 8.48 -7.76 6.72
CA LEU A 151 8.86 -6.59 7.53
C LEU A 151 10.38 -6.50 7.73
N LYS A 152 11.05 -7.60 8.07
CA LYS A 152 12.52 -7.61 8.17
C LYS A 152 13.19 -7.24 6.84
N ASN A 153 12.68 -7.71 5.71
CA ASN A 153 13.26 -7.42 4.41
C ASN A 153 13.04 -5.96 3.99
N LEU A 154 11.86 -5.41 4.30
CA LEU A 154 11.49 -4.04 3.95
C LEU A 154 12.23 -2.99 4.77
N VAL A 155 12.38 -3.24 6.08
CA VAL A 155 12.81 -2.21 7.04
C VAL A 155 13.98 -2.62 7.94
N GLY A 156 14.50 -3.84 7.77
CA GLY A 156 15.65 -4.36 8.51
C GLY A 156 15.32 -4.95 9.89
N ARG A 157 14.07 -4.84 10.38
CA ARG A 157 13.68 -5.42 11.69
C ARG A 157 12.21 -5.85 11.75
N ALA A 158 11.93 -6.86 12.57
CA ALA A 158 10.56 -7.20 12.96
C ALA A 158 10.10 -6.36 14.18
N PRO A 159 8.79 -6.14 14.36
CA PRO A 159 8.25 -5.54 15.58
C PRO A 159 8.49 -6.43 16.79
N LYS A 160 8.70 -5.80 17.95
CA LYS A 160 8.80 -6.52 19.23
C LYS A 160 7.40 -6.84 19.74
N ALA A 161 7.28 -7.90 20.54
CA ALA A 161 6.00 -8.34 21.09
C ALA A 161 5.28 -7.29 21.95
N TRP A 162 6.02 -6.33 22.53
CA TRP A 162 5.51 -5.26 23.39
C TRP A 162 5.53 -3.87 22.71
N GLU A 163 5.71 -3.83 21.39
CA GLU A 163 5.80 -2.58 20.62
C GLU A 163 4.49 -2.36 19.84
N THR A 164 3.82 -1.23 20.08
CA THR A 164 2.58 -0.86 19.36
C THR A 164 2.85 -0.52 17.89
N ASN A 165 1.82 -0.56 17.04
CA ASN A 165 1.96 -0.27 15.60
C ASN A 165 2.51 1.14 15.36
N ALA A 166 1.92 2.13 16.05
CA ALA A 166 2.36 3.51 16.00
C ALA A 166 3.82 3.69 16.44
N ARG A 167 4.24 3.00 17.52
CA ARG A 167 5.63 3.06 18.00
C ARG A 167 6.58 2.41 17.00
N TYR A 168 6.20 1.26 16.43
CA TYR A 168 7.00 0.57 15.43
C TYR A 168 7.19 1.43 14.17
N MET A 169 6.09 1.97 13.63
CA MET A 169 6.11 2.85 12.47
C MET A 169 6.98 4.07 12.72
N LYS A 170 6.84 4.74 13.87
CA LYS A 170 7.68 5.90 14.21
C LYS A 170 9.19 5.61 14.22
N ASN A 171 9.56 4.42 14.68
CA ASN A 171 10.96 4.00 14.79
C ASN A 171 11.56 3.56 13.45
N VAL A 172 10.72 3.14 12.51
CA VAL A 172 11.14 2.50 11.26
C VAL A 172 11.01 3.44 10.06
N LEU A 173 9.97 4.26 10.07
CA LEU A 173 9.62 5.17 9.00
C LEU A 173 10.03 6.58 9.41
N GLY A 174 10.72 7.28 8.51
CA GLY A 174 10.97 8.72 8.65
C GLY A 174 9.66 9.51 8.72
N ILE A 175 9.75 10.79 9.14
CA ILE A 175 8.59 11.68 9.32
C ILE A 175 7.72 11.74 8.05
N GLU A 176 8.34 11.67 6.87
CA GLU A 176 7.68 11.76 5.56
C GLU A 176 6.77 10.56 5.22
N ALA A 177 7.04 9.40 5.82
CA ALA A 177 6.26 8.18 5.65
C ALA A 177 5.14 8.05 6.71
N GLN A 178 5.18 8.88 7.76
CA GLN A 178 4.14 8.97 8.80
C GLN A 178 3.03 9.90 8.32
N THR A 179 2.19 9.44 7.39
CA THR A 179 0.97 10.16 7.02
C THR A 179 -0.10 9.93 8.08
N GLU A 180 0.02 10.65 9.21
CA GLU A 180 -1.09 10.90 10.13
C GLU A 180 -1.24 12.42 10.31
N ALA A 181 -2.15 13.02 9.53
CA ALA A 181 -2.74 14.29 9.94
C ALA A 181 -3.83 14.02 10.97
N SER A 182 -3.43 13.64 12.20
CA SER A 182 -4.33 13.58 13.35
C SER A 182 -4.48 14.99 13.91
N GLY A 183 -5.43 15.75 13.36
CA GLY A 183 -5.82 17.06 13.87
C GLY A 183 -6.45 16.92 15.25
N LYS A 184 -5.76 17.39 16.29
CA LYS A 184 -6.24 17.41 17.68
C LYS A 184 -7.44 18.37 17.82
N ILE A 185 -8.54 17.85 18.36
CA ILE A 185 -9.76 18.59 18.75
C ILE A 185 -9.40 19.67 19.78
N ILE A 186 -9.73 20.93 19.50
CA ILE A 186 -9.71 22.00 20.53
C ILE A 186 -11.08 21.99 21.22
N SER A 187 -11.01 21.77 22.54
CA SER A 187 -12.09 21.61 23.49
C SER A 187 -13.10 22.77 23.52
N LYS A 188 -14.37 22.42 23.80
CA LYS A 188 -15.49 23.31 24.17
C LYS A 188 -15.07 24.41 25.14
N VAL A 189 -15.31 25.67 24.78
CA VAL A 189 -15.39 26.77 25.74
C VAL A 189 -16.77 26.71 26.40
N LYS A 190 -16.77 26.54 27.73
CA LYS A 190 -17.96 26.61 28.58
C LYS A 190 -18.46 28.05 28.66
N LYS A 191 -19.79 28.16 28.60
CA LYS A 191 -20.69 29.29 28.90
C LYS A 191 -20.22 30.12 30.10
N THR A 192 -20.17 31.45 29.95
CA THR A 192 -20.20 32.40 31.08
C THR A 192 -21.57 33.07 31.06
N GLU A 193 -22.28 32.93 32.17
CA GLU A 193 -23.52 33.64 32.48
C GLU A 193 -23.16 35.08 32.89
N GLU A 194 -23.89 36.05 32.36
CA GLU A 194 -24.34 37.28 33.04
C GLU A 194 -25.58 37.82 32.30
#